data_AF-C4JVC6-F1
#
_entry.id   AF-C4JVC6-F1
#
_cell.length_a   1.000
_cell.length_b   1.000
_cell.length_c   1.000
_cell.angle_alpha   90.00
_cell.angle_beta   90.00
_cell.angle_gamma   90.00
#
_symmetry.space_group_name_H-M   'P 1'
#
loop_
_entity.id
_entity.type
_entity.pdbx_description
1 polymer ?
#
loop_
_entity_poly.entity_id
_entity_poly.type
_entity_poly.pdbx_seq_one_letter_code
_entity_poly.pdbx_strand_id
1 'polypeptide(L)'
;MADILTQLQTCLDQLATQFYATIAYLDTYHDHSPAIPPPNVPNAVPQLNKIPKNPLPAVAAAGTTANTPGAPLPPDAAPQQQQQQHPDGPPPDSPGTFLMRQRELARDLIIKEQQIEYLVSVLPGIKSSEAEQLERIKQLAGELRAVEEERSSKRRELRKLGEKVDGLLGATCFSSSWILPVTNRRRAESQP
;
A
#
# COMPACT_ATOMS: atom_id res chain seq x y z
N MET A 1 10.43 1.44 -8.63
CA MET A 1 9.81 2.75 -8.86
C MET A 1 8.38 2.45 -9.27
N ALA A 2 7.48 2.38 -8.28
CA ALA A 2 6.12 1.88 -8.50
C ALA A 2 5.35 2.84 -9.41
N ASP A 3 4.65 2.26 -10.38
CA ASP A 3 3.80 2.95 -11.34
C ASP A 3 2.71 3.76 -10.61
N ILE A 4 2.53 5.03 -10.99
CA ILE A 4 1.57 5.96 -10.38
C ILE A 4 0.14 5.42 -10.54
N LEU A 5 -0.15 4.72 -11.64
CA LEU A 5 -1.44 4.07 -11.84
C LEU A 5 -1.66 2.92 -10.85
N THR A 6 -0.61 2.13 -10.61
CA THR A 6 -0.64 1.07 -9.60
C THR A 6 -0.81 1.64 -8.19
N GLN A 7 -0.17 2.78 -7.89
CA GLN A 7 -0.35 3.49 -6.62
C GLN A 7 -1.79 3.99 -6.43
N LEU A 8 -2.40 4.56 -7.47
CA LEU A 8 -3.81 4.99 -7.43
C LEU A 8 -4.73 3.80 -7.14
N GLN A 9 -4.49 2.67 -7.80
CA GLN A 9 -5.23 1.43 -7.55
C GLN A 9 -5.14 0.97 -6.09
N THR A 10 -3.94 1.01 -5.49
CA THR A 10 -3.75 0.71 -4.06
C THR A 10 -4.46 1.72 -3.16
N CYS A 11 -4.43 3.02 -3.49
CA CYS A 11 -5.12 4.04 -2.70
C CYS A 11 -6.64 3.87 -2.72
N LEU A 12 -7.22 3.52 -3.87
CA LEU A 12 -8.66 3.28 -4.00
C LEU A 12 -9.10 2.04 -3.20
N ASP A 13 -8.31 0.95 -3.26
CA ASP A 13 -8.56 -0.27 -2.49
C ASP A 13 -8.49 -0.04 -0.98
N GLN A 14 -7.49 0.72 -0.52
CA GLN A 14 -7.39 1.15 0.87
C GLN A 14 -8.57 2.01 1.32
N LEU A 15 -9.04 2.92 0.46
CA LEU A 15 -10.19 3.77 0.74
C LEU A 15 -11.48 2.96 0.86
N ALA A 16 -11.72 1.99 -0.03
CA ALA A 16 -12.87 1.10 0.05
C ALA A 16 -12.86 0.25 1.34
N THR A 17 -11.69 -0.27 1.71
CA THR A 17 -11.50 -1.01 2.97
C THR A 17 -11.80 -0.13 4.17
N GLN A 18 -11.34 1.13 4.13
CA GLN A 18 -11.60 2.10 5.18
C GLN A 18 -13.08 2.44 5.30
N PHE A 19 -13.81 2.64 4.19
CA PHE A 19 -15.27 2.86 4.22
C PHE A 19 -16.02 1.70 4.86
N TYR A 20 -15.66 0.46 4.53
CA TYR A 20 -16.28 -0.69 5.16
C TYR A 20 -15.99 -0.72 6.67
N ALA A 21 -14.75 -0.48 7.07
CA ALA A 21 -14.35 -0.44 8.47
C ALA A 21 -15.04 0.70 9.25
N THR A 22 -15.23 1.87 8.65
CA THR A 22 -15.93 3.00 9.30
C THR A 22 -17.40 2.69 9.52
N ILE A 23 -18.08 2.14 8.52
CA ILE A 23 -19.49 1.74 8.63
C ILE A 23 -19.63 0.60 9.66
N ALA A 24 -18.75 -0.41 9.62
CA ALA A 24 -18.75 -1.49 10.58
C ALA A 24 -18.52 -1.00 12.02
N TYR A 25 -17.60 -0.05 12.23
CA TYR A 25 -17.36 0.56 13.54
C TYR A 25 -18.59 1.36 14.02
N LEU A 26 -19.22 2.15 13.14
CA LEU A 26 -20.45 2.87 13.46
C LEU A 26 -21.58 1.92 13.83
N ASP A 27 -21.77 0.82 13.09
CA ASP A 27 -22.83 -0.16 13.35
C ASP A 27 -22.58 -0.98 14.63
N THR A 28 -21.33 -1.27 14.98
CA THR A 28 -21.00 -2.11 16.14
C THR A 28 -20.89 -1.35 17.46
N TYR A 29 -20.48 -0.08 17.44
CA TYR A 29 -20.20 0.69 18.66
C TYR A 29 -21.16 1.87 18.89
N HIS A 30 -22.24 2.00 18.10
CA HIS A 30 -23.24 3.04 18.34
C HIS A 30 -23.96 2.84 19.68
N ASP A 31 -24.22 3.96 20.35
CA ASP A 31 -25.04 3.98 21.55
C ASP A 31 -26.49 3.65 21.16
N HIS A 32 -27.08 2.62 21.78
CA HIS A 32 -28.45 2.21 21.52
C HIS A 32 -29.41 3.14 22.25
N SER A 33 -29.36 4.43 21.90
CA SER A 33 -30.18 5.45 22.55
C SER A 33 -31.64 5.01 22.49
N PRO A 34 -32.33 4.92 23.65
CA PRO A 34 -33.75 4.61 23.65
C PRO A 34 -34.46 5.66 22.79
N ALA A 35 -35.39 5.19 21.95
CA ALA A 35 -36.23 6.06 21.15
C ALA A 35 -36.87 7.09 22.09
N ILE A 36 -36.63 8.38 21.85
CA ILE A 36 -37.25 9.46 22.61
C ILE A 36 -38.76 9.33 22.38
N PRO A 37 -39.57 9.01 23.41
CA PRO A 37 -40.99 8.88 23.22
C PRO A 37 -41.58 10.25 22.84
N PRO A 38 -42.44 10.34 21.80
CA PRO A 38 -43.11 11.58 21.48
C PRO A 38 -43.93 12.05 22.69
N PRO A 39 -44.03 13.36 22.95
CA PRO A 39 -44.50 13.93 24.23
C PRO A 39 -45.98 13.67 24.57
N ASN A 40 -46.72 12.85 23.82
CA ASN A 40 -48.17 12.71 24.00
C ASN A 40 -48.74 11.29 23.94
N VAL A 41 -47.95 10.24 24.17
CA VAL A 41 -48.51 8.87 24.30
C VAL A 41 -47.75 8.06 25.35
N PRO A 42 -48.33 7.85 26.56
CA PRO A 42 -47.68 7.13 27.66
C PRO A 42 -47.38 5.64 27.42
N ASN A 43 -47.75 5.06 26.27
CA ASN A 43 -47.63 3.62 26.01
C ASN A 43 -47.41 3.26 24.53
N ALA A 44 -46.53 3.97 23.83
CA ALA A 44 -46.26 3.74 22.40
C ALA A 44 -44.97 2.96 22.12
N VAL A 45 -44.59 1.98 22.96
CA VAL A 45 -43.43 1.13 22.68
C VAL A 45 -43.78 -0.34 22.93
N PRO A 46 -44.14 -1.14 21.90
CA PRO A 46 -43.74 -2.53 21.95
C PRO A 46 -42.22 -2.52 21.84
N GLN A 47 -41.51 -3.00 22.87
CA GLN A 47 -40.08 -3.25 22.77
C GLN A 47 -39.84 -4.02 21.47
N LEU A 48 -38.96 -3.50 20.61
CA LEU A 48 -38.66 -4.13 19.33
C LEU A 48 -38.00 -5.49 19.63
N ASN A 49 -38.83 -6.52 19.71
CA ASN A 49 -38.37 -7.89 19.83
C ASN A 49 -37.59 -8.19 18.54
N LYS A 50 -36.27 -8.28 18.74
CA LYS A 50 -35.21 -8.63 17.80
C LYS A 50 -35.74 -9.54 16.70
N ILE A 51 -35.85 -9.03 15.46
CA ILE A 51 -36.03 -9.88 14.29
C ILE A 51 -34.76 -10.72 14.19
N PRO A 52 -34.83 -12.07 14.25
CA PRO A 52 -33.65 -12.91 14.13
C PRO A 52 -33.03 -12.71 12.74
N LYS A 53 -31.78 -12.26 12.68
CA LYS A 53 -31.01 -12.30 11.44
C LYS A 53 -30.81 -13.79 11.10
N ASN A 54 -31.22 -14.17 9.91
CA ASN A 54 -31.30 -15.56 9.44
C ASN A 54 -29.99 -16.33 9.72
N PRO A 55 -30.02 -17.47 10.45
CA PRO A 55 -28.81 -18.24 10.69
C PRO A 55 -28.38 -18.99 9.42
N LEU A 56 -27.08 -18.97 9.15
CA LEU A 56 -26.42 -19.91 8.24
C LEU A 56 -26.61 -21.35 8.79
N PRO A 57 -26.70 -22.39 7.93
CA PRO A 57 -27.07 -23.73 8.37
C PRO A 57 -25.98 -24.33 9.26
N ALA A 58 -26.32 -24.58 10.53
CA ALA A 58 -25.45 -25.25 11.49
C ALA A 58 -25.62 -26.77 11.38
N VAL A 59 -24.49 -27.45 11.22
CA VAL A 59 -24.36 -28.91 11.31
C VAL A 59 -24.62 -29.35 12.76
N ALA A 60 -25.43 -30.39 12.91
CA ALA A 60 -26.02 -30.88 14.14
C ALA A 60 -25.03 -31.36 15.22
N ALA A 61 -25.35 -31.09 16.49
CA ALA A 61 -25.05 -31.98 17.62
C ALA A 61 -25.98 -31.68 18.81
N ALA A 62 -26.57 -32.75 19.35
CA ALA A 62 -27.67 -32.78 20.32
C ALA A 62 -27.20 -32.87 21.79
N GLY A 63 -28.09 -32.57 22.75
CA GLY A 63 -27.92 -32.89 24.18
C GLY A 63 -28.69 -31.96 25.14
N THR A 64 -30.02 -32.07 25.28
CA THR A 64 -30.79 -32.75 26.35
C THR A 64 -30.93 -31.99 27.69
N THR A 65 -32.21 -31.83 28.07
CA THR A 65 -32.86 -31.18 29.22
C THR A 65 -32.83 -31.96 30.54
N ALA A 66 -32.92 -31.28 31.70
CA ALA A 66 -33.63 -31.78 32.88
C ALA A 66 -34.07 -30.64 33.83
N ASN A 67 -35.36 -30.65 34.19
CA ASN A 67 -36.11 -29.73 35.05
C ASN A 67 -36.50 -30.46 36.35
N THR A 68 -36.64 -29.80 37.50
CA THR A 68 -37.81 -29.88 38.45
C THR A 68 -37.60 -29.06 39.76
N PRO A 69 -38.69 -28.66 40.49
CA PRO A 69 -38.83 -27.37 41.20
C PRO A 69 -39.19 -27.44 42.71
N GLY A 70 -39.17 -26.30 43.44
CA GLY A 70 -39.80 -26.14 44.78
C GLY A 70 -39.46 -24.84 45.54
N ALA A 71 -40.48 -24.04 45.90
CA ALA A 71 -40.50 -22.69 46.53
C ALA A 71 -40.28 -22.69 48.08
N PRO A 72 -40.38 -21.59 48.89
CA PRO A 72 -40.64 -20.14 48.62
C PRO A 72 -39.72 -19.10 49.36
N LEU A 73 -39.85 -17.82 48.96
CA LEU A 73 -39.29 -16.54 49.47
C LEU A 73 -39.94 -16.07 50.81
N PRO A 74 -39.37 -15.14 51.64
CA PRO A 74 -39.14 -13.70 51.33
C PRO A 74 -37.96 -13.01 52.12
N PRO A 75 -37.86 -11.66 52.20
CA PRO A 75 -37.56 -10.70 51.13
C PRO A 75 -36.37 -9.79 51.50
N ASP A 76 -35.30 -9.77 50.71
CA ASP A 76 -34.36 -8.65 50.71
C ASP A 76 -33.63 -8.56 49.36
N ALA A 77 -33.15 -7.36 49.04
CA ALA A 77 -32.43 -6.96 47.82
C ALA A 77 -33.29 -6.50 46.63
N ALA A 78 -33.37 -5.18 46.49
CA ALA A 78 -33.67 -4.49 45.24
C ALA A 78 -32.76 -5.01 44.10
N PRO A 79 -33.30 -5.45 42.95
CA PRO A 79 -32.47 -5.84 41.83
C PRO A 79 -31.91 -4.59 41.15
N GLN A 80 -30.59 -4.42 41.24
CA GLN A 80 -29.83 -3.62 40.28
C GLN A 80 -30.22 -4.09 38.88
N GLN A 81 -30.77 -3.18 38.08
CA GLN A 81 -31.03 -3.40 36.66
C GLN A 81 -29.70 -3.66 35.97
N GLN A 82 -29.36 -4.94 35.81
CA GLN A 82 -28.26 -5.39 34.98
C GLN A 82 -28.63 -5.05 33.53
N GLN A 83 -27.94 -4.06 32.95
CA GLN A 83 -27.82 -3.90 31.51
C GLN A 83 -27.45 -5.28 30.92
N GLN A 84 -28.42 -5.94 30.30
CA GLN A 84 -28.22 -7.23 29.64
C GLN A 84 -27.48 -7.00 28.32
N GLN A 85 -26.16 -7.05 28.43
CA GLN A 85 -25.22 -7.21 27.33
C GLN A 85 -25.62 -8.44 26.49
N HIS A 86 -25.71 -8.26 25.18
CA HIS A 86 -25.66 -9.38 24.23
C HIS A 86 -24.32 -10.12 24.39
N PRO A 87 -24.28 -11.47 24.37
CA PRO A 87 -23.08 -12.22 24.76
C PRO A 87 -21.96 -12.30 23.69
N ASP A 88 -22.08 -11.67 22.52
CA ASP A 88 -21.07 -11.81 21.44
C ASP A 88 -20.60 -10.48 20.80
N GLY A 89 -20.97 -9.33 21.38
CA GLY A 89 -20.56 -8.01 20.86
C GLY A 89 -19.63 -7.27 21.81
N PRO A 90 -18.61 -6.53 21.32
CA PRO A 90 -17.85 -5.61 22.16
C PRO A 90 -18.79 -4.57 22.80
N PRO A 91 -18.49 -4.09 24.02
CA PRO A 91 -19.35 -3.10 24.68
C PRO A 91 -19.40 -1.80 23.86
N PRO A 92 -20.55 -1.10 23.86
CA PRO A 92 -20.68 0.18 23.16
C PRO A 92 -19.70 1.21 23.72
N ASP A 93 -19.14 2.05 22.84
CA ASP A 93 -18.22 3.10 23.24
C ASP A 93 -18.97 4.25 23.93
N SER A 94 -18.30 4.93 24.88
CA SER A 94 -18.86 6.15 25.47
C SER A 94 -19.12 7.22 24.40
N PRO A 95 -20.18 8.05 24.52
CA PRO A 95 -20.58 8.99 23.46
C PRO A 95 -19.48 10.00 23.10
N GLY A 96 -18.67 10.43 24.08
CA GLY A 96 -17.52 11.31 23.84
C GLY A 96 -16.40 10.64 23.03
N THR A 97 -16.13 9.36 23.32
CA THR A 97 -15.11 8.58 22.59
C THR A 97 -15.58 8.25 21.18
N PHE A 98 -16.84 7.86 21.03
CA PHE A 98 -17.46 7.56 19.73
C PHE A 98 -17.42 8.76 18.79
N LEU A 99 -17.82 9.95 19.26
CA LEU A 99 -17.76 11.19 18.47
C LEU A 99 -16.32 11.59 18.10
N MET A 100 -15.37 11.40 19.02
CA MET A 100 -13.96 11.62 18.74
C MET A 100 -13.47 10.72 17.60
N ARG A 101 -13.76 9.41 17.69
CA ARG A 101 -13.37 8.44 16.66
C ARG A 101 -14.07 8.68 15.33
N GLN A 102 -15.36 9.01 15.34
CA GLN A 102 -16.10 9.37 14.14
C GLN A 102 -15.43 10.55 13.41
N ARG A 103 -15.00 11.57 14.16
CA ARG A 103 -14.30 12.72 13.59
C ARG A 103 -12.91 12.37 13.06
N GLU A 104 -12.17 11.50 13.74
CA GLU A 104 -10.87 11.01 13.27
C GLU A 104 -11.00 10.21 11.97
N LEU A 105 -11.94 9.27 11.92
CA LEU A 105 -12.25 8.49 10.73
C LEU A 105 -12.67 9.38 9.55
N ALA A 106 -13.50 10.39 9.80
CA ALA A 106 -13.90 11.34 8.77
C ALA A 106 -12.72 12.19 8.25
N ARG A 107 -11.82 12.64 9.14
CA ARG A 107 -10.61 13.37 8.73
C ARG A 107 -9.69 12.51 7.86
N ASP A 108 -9.48 11.26 8.24
CA ASP A 108 -8.59 10.37 7.49
C ASP A 108 -9.14 10.07 6.09
N LEU A 109 -10.46 9.85 5.97
CA LEU A 109 -11.13 9.72 4.66
C LEU A 109 -10.93 10.96 3.76
N ILE A 110 -11.10 12.17 4.30
CA ILE A 110 -10.91 13.42 3.56
C ILE A 110 -9.45 13.56 3.09
N ILE A 111 -8.49 13.25 3.97
CA ILE A 111 -7.07 13.32 3.64
C ILE A 111 -6.73 12.29 2.54
N LYS A 112 -7.31 11.09 2.61
CA LYS A 112 -7.15 10.06 1.57
C LYS A 112 -7.74 10.49 0.23
N GLU A 113 -8.90 11.13 0.23
CA GLU A 113 -9.49 11.71 -0.98
C GLU A 113 -8.57 12.77 -1.62
N GLN A 114 -8.02 13.69 -0.82
CA GLN A 114 -7.06 14.68 -1.30
C GLN A 114 -5.79 14.04 -1.86
N GLN A 115 -5.29 12.96 -1.25
CA GLN A 115 -4.16 12.20 -1.77
C GLN A 115 -4.47 11.60 -3.15
N ILE A 116 -5.69 11.07 -3.33
CA ILE A 116 -6.14 10.54 -4.63
C ILE A 116 -6.23 11.66 -5.66
N GLU A 117 -6.83 12.80 -5.32
CA GLU A 117 -6.93 13.97 -6.20
C GLU A 117 -5.55 14.45 -6.64
N TYR A 118 -4.61 14.55 -5.71
CA TYR A 118 -3.22 14.88 -6.01
C TYR A 118 -2.59 13.86 -6.96
N LEU A 119 -2.71 12.56 -6.68
CA LEU A 119 -2.16 11.52 -7.55
C LEU A 119 -2.75 11.57 -8.96
N VAL A 120 -4.06 11.82 -9.09
CA VAL A 120 -4.73 12.02 -10.38
C VAL A 120 -4.15 13.24 -11.11
N SER A 121 -3.90 14.33 -10.39
CA SER A 121 -3.34 15.55 -10.98
C SER A 121 -1.89 15.39 -11.47
N VAL A 122 -1.13 14.47 -10.86
CA VAL A 122 0.27 14.19 -11.17
C VAL A 122 0.41 13.06 -12.22
N LEU A 123 -0.71 12.48 -12.70
CA LEU A 123 -0.66 11.43 -13.70
C LEU A 123 0.08 11.91 -14.97
N PRO A 124 1.19 11.24 -15.34
CA PRO A 124 1.95 11.62 -16.51
C PRO A 124 1.10 11.40 -17.77
N GLY A 125 1.04 12.41 -18.62
CA GLY A 125 0.32 12.34 -19.89
C GLY A 125 -1.21 12.51 -19.80
N ILE A 126 -1.78 12.81 -18.63
CA ILE A 126 -3.25 13.01 -18.49
C ILE A 126 -3.81 14.15 -19.34
N LYS A 127 -2.97 15.14 -19.69
CA LYS A 127 -3.36 16.33 -20.48
C LYS A 127 -2.99 16.23 -21.96
N SER A 128 -2.19 15.25 -22.36
CA SER A 128 -1.72 15.10 -23.74
C SER A 128 -2.60 14.12 -24.50
N SER A 129 -2.91 14.43 -25.76
CA SER A 129 -3.62 13.49 -26.64
C SER A 129 -2.72 12.31 -27.04
N GLU A 130 -3.31 11.16 -27.37
CA GLU A 130 -2.58 9.99 -27.87
C GLU A 130 -1.74 10.32 -29.11
N ALA A 131 -2.27 11.14 -30.03
CA ALA A 131 -1.55 11.56 -31.23
C ALA A 131 -0.28 12.34 -30.89
N GLU A 132 -0.36 13.29 -29.95
CA GLU A 132 0.80 14.06 -29.47
C GLU A 132 1.81 13.16 -28.76
N GLN A 133 1.34 12.19 -27.98
CA GLN A 133 2.20 11.20 -27.32
C GLN A 133 2.95 10.34 -28.36
N LEU A 134 2.26 9.86 -29.39
CA LEU A 134 2.87 9.08 -30.48
C LEU A 134 3.87 9.90 -31.29
N GLU A 135 3.57 11.16 -31.57
CA GLU A 135 4.50 12.07 -32.25
C GLU A 135 5.76 12.30 -31.40
N ARG A 136 5.60 12.57 -30.11
CA ARG A 136 6.71 12.68 -29.16
C ARG A 136 7.56 11.41 -29.10
N ILE A 137 6.92 10.23 -29.12
CA ILE A 137 7.64 8.94 -29.17
C ILE A 137 8.45 8.81 -30.47
N LYS A 138 7.86 9.17 -31.63
CA LYS A 138 8.56 9.13 -32.92
C LYS A 138 9.76 10.08 -32.96
N GLN A 139 9.60 11.29 -32.42
CA GLN A 139 10.67 12.27 -32.32
C GLN A 139 11.81 11.74 -31.43
N LEU A 140 11.50 11.30 -30.21
CA LEU A 140 12.48 10.75 -29.28
C LEU A 140 13.20 9.53 -29.85
N ALA A 141 12.49 8.66 -30.58
CA ALA A 141 13.11 7.52 -31.27
C ALA A 141 14.08 7.96 -32.38
N GLY A 142 13.78 9.06 -33.09
CA GLY A 142 14.69 9.67 -34.05
C GLY A 142 15.93 10.26 -33.39
N GLU A 143 15.76 11.03 -32.32
CA GLU A 143 16.85 11.61 -31.52
C GLU A 143 17.77 10.53 -30.93
N LEU A 144 17.18 9.44 -30.41
CA LEU A 144 17.93 8.32 -29.85
C LEU A 144 18.83 7.66 -30.90
N ARG A 145 18.32 7.45 -32.13
CA ARG A 145 19.11 6.89 -33.24
C ARG A 145 20.29 7.78 -33.60
N ALA A 146 20.08 9.09 -33.70
CA ALA A 146 21.17 10.03 -33.99
C ALA A 146 22.26 10.00 -32.91
N VAL A 147 21.87 10.01 -31.63
CA VAL A 147 22.80 9.91 -30.50
C VAL A 147 23.54 8.56 -30.49
N GLU A 148 22.87 7.46 -30.83
CA GLU A 148 23.48 6.14 -30.95
C GLU A 148 24.51 6.07 -32.10
N GLU A 149 24.21 6.67 -33.24
CA GLU A 149 25.15 6.78 -34.37
C GLU A 149 26.40 7.59 -33.99
N GLU A 150 26.21 8.73 -33.31
CA GLU A 150 27.31 9.53 -32.79
C GLU A 150 28.14 8.77 -31.75
N ARG A 151 27.49 8.05 -30.84
CA ARG A 151 28.17 7.18 -29.87
C ARG A 151 28.97 6.08 -30.58
N SER A 152 28.43 5.53 -31.67
CA SER A 152 29.08 4.49 -32.47
C SER A 152 30.31 5.01 -33.20
N SER A 153 30.23 6.21 -33.81
CA SER A 153 31.36 6.84 -34.49
C SER A 153 32.48 7.20 -33.52
N LYS A 154 32.17 7.84 -32.40
CA LYS A 154 33.13 8.15 -31.33
C LYS A 154 33.78 6.90 -30.77
N ARG A 155 33.02 5.82 -30.57
CA ARG A 155 33.57 4.52 -30.12
C ARG A 155 34.53 3.94 -31.16
N ARG A 156 34.25 4.09 -32.45
CA ARG A 156 35.14 3.64 -33.53
C ARG A 156 36.44 4.45 -33.58
N GLU A 157 36.37 5.76 -33.39
CA GLU A 157 37.54 6.62 -33.30
C GLU A 157 38.41 6.29 -32.09
N LEU A 158 37.79 6.09 -30.92
CA LEU A 158 38.49 5.62 -29.72
C LEU A 158 39.18 4.27 -29.96
N ARG A 159 38.55 3.34 -30.68
CA ARG A 159 39.17 2.06 -31.03
C ARG A 159 40.41 2.25 -31.90
N LYS A 160 40.31 3.08 -32.95
CA LYS A 160 41.45 3.40 -33.84
C LYS A 160 42.59 4.08 -33.08
N LEU A 161 42.27 4.98 -32.15
CA LEU A 161 43.28 5.64 -31.34
C LEU A 161 43.93 4.66 -30.35
N GLY A 162 43.13 3.77 -29.75
CA GLY A 162 43.60 2.67 -28.93
C GLY A 162 44.56 1.74 -29.67
N GLU A 163 44.22 1.33 -30.90
CA GLU A 163 45.09 0.51 -31.76
C GLU A 163 46.42 1.22 -32.07
N LYS A 164 46.40 2.54 -32.29
CA LYS A 164 47.64 3.34 -32.49
C LYS A 164 48.52 3.37 -31.25
N VAL A 165 47.92 3.61 -30.07
CA VAL A 165 48.63 3.62 -28.79
C VAL A 165 49.22 2.25 -28.48
N ASP A 166 48.44 1.19 -28.70
CA ASP A 166 48.88 -0.20 -28.51
C ASP A 166 50.01 -0.58 -29.48
N GLY A 167 49.95 -0.12 -30.73
CA GLY A 167 51.05 -0.27 -31.69
C GLY A 167 52.34 0.44 -31.26
N LEU A 168 52.25 1.65 -30.71
CA LEU A 168 53.42 2.38 -30.16
C LEU A 168 53.98 1.70 -28.90
N LEU A 169 53.12 1.18 -28.02
CA LEU A 169 53.52 0.39 -26.86
C LEU A 169 54.20 -0.92 -27.27
N GLY A 170 53.65 -1.62 -28.26
CA GLY A 170 54.27 -2.82 -28.83
C GLY A 170 55.65 -2.56 -29.43
N ALA A 171 55.81 -1.47 -30.19
CA ALA A 171 57.10 -1.08 -30.78
C ALA A 171 58.14 -0.67 -29.73
N THR A 172 57.75 0.09 -28.70
CA THR A 172 58.66 0.50 -27.61
C THR A 172 59.04 -0.67 -26.71
N CYS A 173 58.12 -1.61 -26.46
CA CYS A 173 58.39 -2.85 -25.73
C CYS A 173 59.33 -3.79 -26.51
N PHE A 174 59.10 -3.96 -27.82
CA PHE A 174 59.99 -4.73 -28.69
C PHE A 174 61.39 -4.09 -28.77
N SER A 175 61.48 -2.79 -29.02
CA SER A 175 62.75 -2.06 -29.05
C SER A 175 63.53 -2.18 -27.74
N SER A 176 62.86 -2.02 -26.59
CA SER A 176 63.50 -2.22 -25.28
C SER A 176 63.97 -3.66 -25.08
N SER A 177 63.21 -4.66 -25.56
CA SER A 177 63.62 -6.07 -25.52
C SER A 177 64.83 -6.39 -26.40
N TRP A 178 65.06 -5.65 -27.50
CA TRP A 178 66.23 -5.83 -28.38
C TRP A 178 67.45 -4.99 -27.98
N ILE A 179 67.27 -3.94 -27.20
CA ILE A 179 68.36 -3.07 -26.72
C ILE A 179 69.00 -3.61 -25.42
N LEU A 180 68.27 -4.36 -24.59
CA LEU A 180 68.78 -4.91 -23.33
C LEU A 180 69.73 -6.14 -23.40
N PRO A 181 69.81 -6.97 -24.46
CA PRO A 181 70.77 -8.08 -24.51
C PRO A 181 72.16 -7.71 -25.08
N VAL A 182 72.34 -6.53 -25.70
CA VAL A 182 73.61 -6.19 -26.39
C VAL A 182 74.66 -5.52 -25.50
N THR A 183 74.27 -4.92 -24.37
CA THR A 183 75.23 -4.23 -23.48
C THR A 183 75.92 -5.15 -22.47
N ASN A 184 75.45 -6.41 -22.29
CA ASN A 184 76.07 -7.35 -21.34
C ASN A 184 77.05 -8.35 -21.96
N ARG A 185 77.27 -8.33 -23.30
CA ARG A 185 78.20 -9.26 -23.97
C ARG A 185 79.63 -8.73 -24.10
N ARG A 186 79.88 -7.44 -23.84
CA ARG A 186 81.22 -6.84 -23.92
C ARG A 186 81.98 -6.74 -22.58
N ARG A 187 81.38 -7.21 -21.46
CA ARG A 187 82.05 -7.27 -20.14
C ARG A 187 82.53 -8.68 -19.76
N ALA A 188 82.36 -9.69 -20.63
CA ALA A 188 82.79 -11.07 -20.36
C ALA A 188 84.14 -11.46 -21.00
N GLU A 189 84.78 -10.60 -21.80
CA GLU A 189 86.07 -10.88 -22.48
C GLU A 189 87.27 -10.11 -21.89
N SER A 190 87.16 -9.63 -20.65
CA SER A 190 88.31 -9.05 -19.94
C SER A 190 88.29 -9.42 -18.48
N GLN A 191 88.79 -10.61 -18.18
CA GLN A 191 89.56 -10.91 -16.98
C GLN A 191 90.52 -12.07 -17.28
N PRO A 192 91.81 -11.97 -16.91
CA PRO A 192 92.86 -12.95 -17.18
C PRO A 192 92.74 -14.22 -16.32
#